data_AF-X1TR68-F1
#
_entry.id   AF-X1TR68-F1
#
_cell.length_a   1.000
_cell.length_b   1.000
_cell.length_c   1.000
_cell.angle_alpha   90.00
_cell.angle_beta   90.00
_cell.angle_gamma   90.00
#
_symmetry.space_group_name_H-M   'P 1'
#
loop_
_entity.id
_entity.type
_entity.pdbx_description
1 polymer ?
#
loop_
_entity_poly.entity_id
_entity_poly.type
_entity_poly.pdbx_seq_one_letter_code
_entity_poly.pdbx_strand_id
1 'polypeptide(L)'
;MNKKTLKIRPYARLLTMLGDQLIKNEQIALIELIKNAYDADADWVKLSFENFGDNLEVLANSKIIIEDNGEGMSLETIEKSWMNPATPNRFVKKGESKKTKKKKRIIQGDKGIGRFSILKLGKNISITTRPENSDVEFEIDYDLSAYDNDFLTENGEEKELFIDDLNIEVRTKKPAIIV
;
A
#
# COMPACT_ATOMS: atom_id res chain seq x y z
N MET A 1 -18.00 -40.55 13.94
CA MET A 1 -17.61 -39.66 12.81
C MET A 1 -16.53 -38.71 13.29
N ASN A 2 -15.33 -38.76 12.71
CA ASN A 2 -14.29 -37.77 13.01
C ASN A 2 -14.63 -36.47 12.26
N LYS A 3 -15.02 -35.44 13.02
CA LYS A 3 -15.29 -34.11 12.47
C LYS A 3 -14.00 -33.30 12.54
N LYS A 4 -13.45 -32.95 11.38
CA LYS A 4 -12.28 -32.05 11.25
C LYS A 4 -12.78 -30.68 10.78
N THR A 5 -12.47 -29.65 11.54
CA THR A 5 -12.71 -28.25 11.14
C THR A 5 -11.48 -27.72 10.42
N LEU A 6 -11.67 -27.12 9.25
CA LEU A 6 -10.61 -26.46 8.47
C LEU A 6 -10.91 -24.97 8.37
N LYS A 7 -9.85 -24.16 8.20
CA LYS A 7 -9.95 -22.71 7.95
C LYS A 7 -9.54 -22.44 6.50
N ILE A 8 -10.16 -21.44 5.87
CA ILE A 8 -9.69 -20.93 4.59
C ILE A 8 -8.40 -20.16 4.85
N ARG A 9 -7.33 -20.51 4.12
CA ARG A 9 -6.05 -19.78 4.13
C ARG A 9 -5.80 -19.27 2.71
N PRO A 10 -5.85 -17.95 2.47
CA PRO A 10 -5.64 -17.39 1.14
C PRO A 10 -4.16 -17.41 0.74
N TYR A 11 -3.88 -17.87 -0.48
CA TYR A 11 -2.55 -17.77 -1.08
C TYR A 11 -2.15 -16.30 -1.32
N ALA A 12 -0.85 -16.01 -1.25
CA ALA A 12 -0.26 -14.68 -1.47
C ALA A 12 -0.63 -14.13 -2.87
N ARG A 13 -0.76 -15.01 -3.86
CA ARG A 13 -1.27 -14.70 -5.21
C ARG A 13 -2.61 -13.95 -5.22
N LEU A 14 -3.42 -14.06 -4.17
CA LEU A 14 -4.64 -13.28 -4.07
C LEU A 14 -4.37 -11.77 -4.10
N LEU A 15 -3.24 -11.29 -3.56
CA LEU A 15 -2.87 -9.88 -3.62
C LEU A 15 -2.62 -9.40 -5.05
N THR A 16 -1.98 -10.22 -5.88
CA THR A 16 -1.69 -9.89 -7.29
C THR A 16 -2.96 -10.00 -8.13
N MET A 17 -3.79 -11.01 -7.87
CA MET A 17 -5.10 -11.14 -8.52
C MET A 17 -6.02 -9.96 -8.20
N LEU A 18 -6.04 -9.49 -6.94
CA LEU A 18 -6.76 -8.27 -6.57
C LEU A 18 -6.17 -7.07 -7.32
N GLY A 19 -4.85 -6.96 -7.36
CA GLY A 19 -4.15 -5.93 -8.12
C GLY A 19 -4.57 -5.90 -9.60
N ASP A 20 -4.37 -7.00 -10.32
CA ASP A 20 -4.60 -7.10 -11.76
C ASP A 20 -6.07 -6.95 -12.17
N GLN A 21 -7.01 -7.48 -11.38
CA GLN A 21 -8.43 -7.33 -11.71
C GLN A 21 -8.98 -5.93 -11.43
N LEU A 22 -8.39 -5.19 -10.49
CA LEU A 22 -8.89 -3.89 -10.07
C LEU A 22 -8.11 -2.73 -10.68
N ILE A 23 -6.85 -2.95 -11.03
CA ILE A 23 -5.92 -1.95 -11.49
C ILE A 23 -5.43 -2.36 -12.87
N LYS A 24 -6.08 -1.79 -13.88
CA LYS A 24 -5.87 -2.17 -15.28
C LYS A 24 -4.45 -1.89 -15.78
N ASN A 25 -3.77 -0.90 -15.20
CA ASN A 25 -2.43 -0.49 -15.58
C ASN A 25 -1.77 0.34 -14.47
N GLU A 26 -0.49 0.63 -14.64
CA GLU A 26 0.37 1.39 -13.73
C GLU A 26 -0.14 2.83 -13.52
N GLN A 27 -0.80 3.43 -14.52
CA GLN A 27 -1.39 4.76 -14.36
C GLN A 27 -2.54 4.75 -13.35
N ILE A 28 -3.40 3.72 -13.40
CA ILE A 28 -4.46 3.55 -12.39
C ILE A 28 -3.85 3.30 -11.02
N ALA A 29 -2.73 2.57 -10.93
CA ALA A 29 -2.04 2.36 -9.65
C ALA A 29 -1.61 3.69 -9.01
N LEU A 30 -0.98 4.58 -9.81
CA LEU A 30 -0.61 5.93 -9.35
C LEU A 30 -1.83 6.74 -8.89
N ILE A 31 -2.93 6.68 -9.65
CA ILE A 31 -4.17 7.40 -9.29
C ILE A 31 -4.75 6.89 -7.97
N GLU A 32 -4.72 5.58 -7.70
CA GLU A 32 -5.19 5.02 -6.43
C GLU A 32 -4.33 5.49 -5.23
N LEU A 33 -3.02 5.65 -5.42
CA LEU A 33 -2.14 6.22 -4.39
C LEU A 33 -2.40 7.73 -4.19
N ILE A 34 -2.63 8.49 -5.26
CA ILE A 34 -3.01 9.91 -5.16
C ILE A 34 -4.37 10.07 -4.44
N LYS A 35 -5.33 9.16 -4.69
CA LYS A 35 -6.60 9.15 -3.96
C LYS A 35 -6.41 8.88 -2.47
N ASN A 36 -5.44 8.04 -2.08
CA ASN A 36 -5.13 7.82 -0.66
C ASN A 36 -4.62 9.10 0.01
N ALA A 37 -3.77 9.88 -0.67
CA ALA A 37 -3.34 11.19 -0.17
C ALA A 37 -4.52 12.19 -0.06
N TYR A 38 -5.42 12.20 -1.05
CA TYR A 38 -6.65 12.99 -0.99
C TYR A 38 -7.53 12.62 0.22
N ASP A 39 -7.72 11.32 0.47
CA ASP A 39 -8.48 10.77 1.59
C ASP A 39 -7.79 11.01 2.95
N ALA A 40 -6.47 11.17 2.95
CA ALA A 40 -5.66 11.61 4.09
C ALA A 40 -5.70 13.13 4.29
N ASP A 41 -6.64 13.84 3.66
CA ASP A 41 -6.80 15.29 3.77
C ASP A 41 -5.56 16.10 3.33
N ALA A 42 -4.68 15.57 2.46
CA ALA A 42 -3.52 16.30 1.94
C ALA A 42 -3.92 17.56 1.15
N ASP A 43 -3.12 18.63 1.23
CA ASP A 43 -3.26 19.83 0.40
C ASP A 43 -2.57 19.69 -0.95
N TRP A 44 -1.46 18.96 -0.97
CA TRP A 44 -0.69 18.72 -2.18
C TRP A 44 -0.24 17.26 -2.24
N VAL A 45 0.00 16.82 -3.46
CA VAL A 45 0.68 15.56 -3.76
C VAL A 45 1.75 15.88 -4.81
N LYS A 46 2.97 15.44 -4.58
CA LYS A 46 4.09 15.61 -5.49
C LYS A 46 4.52 14.25 -6.01
N LEU A 47 4.63 14.15 -7.33
CA LEU A 47 5.11 12.96 -8.03
C LEU A 47 6.47 13.30 -8.64
N SER A 48 7.48 12.51 -8.30
CA SER A 48 8.84 12.66 -8.84
C SER A 48 9.27 11.35 -9.50
N PHE A 49 9.89 11.46 -10.69
CA PHE A 49 10.54 10.35 -11.38
C PHE A 49 12.03 10.62 -11.33
N GLU A 50 12.76 9.80 -10.58
CA GLU A 50 14.21 9.96 -10.38
C GLU A 50 14.98 8.85 -11.07
N ASN A 51 16.14 9.21 -11.65
CA ASN A 51 17.08 8.29 -12.28
C ASN A 51 16.46 7.41 -13.39
N PHE A 52 15.58 7.96 -14.21
CA PHE A 52 15.19 7.35 -15.47
C PHE A 52 16.17 7.80 -16.57
N GLY A 53 16.39 6.96 -17.58
CA GLY A 53 17.22 7.36 -18.71
C GLY A 53 16.53 8.36 -19.64
N ASP A 54 17.25 8.81 -20.67
CA ASP A 54 16.82 9.94 -21.52
C ASP A 54 15.50 9.67 -22.26
N ASN A 55 15.16 8.41 -22.50
CA ASN A 55 13.91 7.98 -23.12
C ASN A 55 12.91 7.41 -22.10
N LEU A 56 13.07 7.77 -20.82
CA LEU A 56 12.28 7.25 -19.70
C LEU A 56 12.44 5.74 -19.48
N GLU A 57 13.56 5.16 -19.89
CA GLU A 57 13.88 3.77 -19.58
C GLU A 57 14.14 3.58 -18.08
N VAL A 58 13.70 2.42 -17.58
CA VAL A 58 13.94 2.03 -16.18
C VAL A 58 15.39 1.59 -16.04
N LEU A 59 16.13 2.30 -15.18
CA LEU A 59 17.49 2.00 -14.75
C LEU A 59 17.45 1.31 -13.38
N ALA A 60 18.58 0.72 -12.98
CA ALA A 60 18.68 -0.04 -11.73
C ALA A 60 18.34 0.77 -10.46
N ASN A 61 18.51 2.08 -10.50
CA ASN A 61 18.22 3.01 -9.40
C ASN A 61 17.05 3.96 -9.69
N SER A 62 16.23 3.67 -10.72
CA SER A 62 15.03 4.45 -11.01
C SER A 62 14.04 4.38 -9.85
N LYS A 63 13.44 5.52 -9.50
CA LYS A 63 12.46 5.61 -8.42
C LYS A 63 11.29 6.46 -8.83
N ILE A 64 10.09 5.98 -8.52
CA ILE A 64 8.89 6.81 -8.50
C ILE A 64 8.65 7.19 -7.04
N ILE A 65 8.61 8.48 -6.76
CA ILE A 65 8.42 9.02 -5.42
C ILE A 65 7.08 9.76 -5.38
N ILE A 66 6.24 9.38 -4.41
CA ILE A 66 4.94 10.01 -4.16
C ILE A 66 5.00 10.59 -2.76
N GLU A 67 4.87 11.92 -2.69
CA GLU A 67 4.92 12.67 -1.43
C GLU A 67 3.59 13.38 -1.23
N ASP A 68 3.09 13.41 0.00
CA ASP A 68 1.90 14.18 0.37
C ASP A 68 2.07 14.78 1.78
N ASN A 69 1.28 15.81 2.08
CA ASN A 69 1.23 16.45 3.40
C ASN A 69 -0.07 16.15 4.17
N GLY A 70 -0.62 14.94 3.98
CA GLY A 70 -1.82 14.49 4.67
C GLY A 70 -1.61 14.20 6.16
N GLU A 71 -2.61 13.57 6.77
CA GLU A 71 -2.64 13.26 8.20
C GLU A 71 -1.59 12.23 8.67
N GLY A 72 -0.96 11.53 7.73
CA GLY A 72 -0.05 10.41 8.01
C GLY A 72 -0.76 9.21 8.65
N MET A 73 0.03 8.20 9.03
CA MET A 73 -0.48 6.96 9.63
C MET A 73 0.16 6.68 10.99
N SER A 74 -0.65 6.38 12.00
CA SER A 74 -0.19 5.78 13.26
C SER A 74 0.18 4.30 13.06
N LEU A 75 0.95 3.73 13.98
CA LEU A 75 1.24 2.29 13.97
C LEU A 75 -0.03 1.44 13.92
N GLU A 76 -1.06 1.80 14.69
CA GLU A 76 -2.35 1.11 14.63
C GLU A 76 -3.00 1.20 13.23
N THR A 77 -2.89 2.36 12.57
CA THR A 77 -3.41 2.53 11.21
C THR A 77 -2.62 1.66 10.23
N ILE A 78 -1.30 1.57 10.40
CA ILE A 78 -0.44 0.71 9.60
C ILE A 78 -0.87 -0.76 9.78
N GLU A 79 -0.87 -1.26 11.02
CA GLU A 79 -1.19 -2.65 11.35
C GLU A 79 -2.61 -3.06 10.97
N LYS A 80 -3.61 -2.25 11.32
CA LYS A 80 -5.02 -2.64 11.19
C LYS A 80 -5.61 -2.25 9.85
N SER A 81 -5.13 -1.17 9.23
CA SER A 81 -5.70 -0.64 7.98
C SER A 81 -4.77 -0.81 6.79
N TRP A 82 -3.51 -0.38 6.87
CA TRP A 82 -2.60 -0.41 5.73
C TRP A 82 -2.22 -1.86 5.34
N MET A 83 -1.86 -2.71 6.30
CA MET A 83 -1.40 -4.09 6.06
C MET A 83 -2.51 -5.07 5.69
N ASN A 84 -3.77 -4.80 6.05
CA ASN A 84 -4.85 -5.77 5.86
C ASN A 84 -5.73 -5.40 4.67
N PRO A 85 -5.87 -6.24 3.63
CA PRO A 85 -6.80 -5.98 2.52
C PRO A 85 -8.27 -6.00 2.97
N ALA A 86 -9.13 -5.33 2.20
CA ALA A 86 -10.59 -5.33 2.36
C ALA A 86 -11.07 -4.89 3.77
N THR A 87 -10.39 -3.92 4.37
CA THR A 87 -10.70 -3.46 5.73
C THR A 87 -12.11 -2.85 5.85
N PRO A 88 -12.97 -3.35 6.77
CA PRO A 88 -14.37 -2.92 6.89
C PRO A 88 -14.54 -1.43 7.19
N ASN A 89 -13.54 -0.80 7.81
CA ASN A 89 -13.59 0.60 8.24
C ASN A 89 -13.77 1.57 7.07
N ARG A 90 -13.37 1.19 5.85
CA ARG A 90 -13.58 1.99 4.64
C ARG A 90 -14.85 1.63 3.87
N PHE A 91 -15.54 0.55 4.24
CA PHE A 91 -16.80 0.18 3.62
C PHE A 91 -17.86 1.26 3.86
N VAL A 92 -18.52 1.68 2.79
CA VAL A 92 -19.64 2.62 2.82
C VAL A 92 -20.83 1.91 2.19
N LYS A 93 -22.00 1.93 2.85
CA LYS A 93 -23.20 1.33 2.28
C LYS A 93 -23.62 2.10 1.02
N LYS A 94 -24.19 1.39 0.05
CA LYS A 94 -24.65 1.96 -1.21
C LYS A 94 -25.65 3.10 -0.94
N GLY A 95 -25.31 4.32 -1.34
CA GLY A 95 -26.14 5.53 -1.12
C GLY A 95 -25.67 6.42 0.04
N GLU A 96 -24.70 5.99 0.84
CA GLU A 96 -24.04 6.81 1.85
C GLU A 96 -22.69 7.33 1.31
N SER A 97 -22.22 8.47 1.83
CA SER A 97 -20.86 8.95 1.57
C SER A 97 -20.16 9.20 2.90
N LYS A 98 -18.95 8.64 3.05
CA LYS A 98 -18.07 9.03 4.15
C LYS A 98 -17.32 10.28 3.74
N LYS A 99 -17.12 11.15 4.73
CA LYS A 99 -16.35 12.37 4.56
C LYS A 99 -15.06 12.30 5.37
N THR A 100 -13.99 12.87 4.85
CA THR A 100 -12.73 13.04 5.59
C THR A 100 -12.96 13.90 6.83
N LYS A 101 -12.11 13.73 7.85
CA LYS A 101 -12.37 14.31 9.18
C LYS A 101 -12.22 15.83 9.17
N LYS A 102 -11.18 16.36 8.52
CA LYS A 102 -10.84 17.78 8.57
C LYS A 102 -11.52 18.56 7.46
N LYS A 103 -11.29 18.18 6.20
CA LYS A 103 -11.75 18.98 5.05
C LYS A 103 -13.14 18.57 4.54
N LYS A 104 -13.76 17.57 5.18
CA LYS A 104 -15.11 17.07 4.86
C LYS A 104 -15.27 16.65 3.39
N ARG A 105 -14.18 16.20 2.77
CA ARG A 105 -14.12 15.72 1.39
C ARG A 105 -14.85 14.40 1.26
N ILE A 106 -15.51 14.13 0.13
CA ILE A 106 -16.08 12.80 -0.13
C ILE A 106 -14.94 11.81 -0.34
N ILE A 107 -14.87 10.78 0.50
CA ILE A 107 -13.83 9.73 0.42
C ILE A 107 -13.91 9.04 -0.94
N GLN A 108 -12.75 8.88 -1.58
CA GLN A 108 -12.61 8.25 -2.89
C GLN A 108 -12.32 6.74 -2.79
N GLY A 109 -11.60 6.30 -1.75
CA GLY A 109 -11.27 4.89 -1.53
C GLY A 109 -12.28 4.17 -0.63
N ASP A 110 -13.13 3.32 -1.21
CA ASP A 110 -14.25 2.65 -0.53
C ASP A 110 -14.08 1.13 -0.33
N LYS A 111 -13.17 0.49 -1.07
CA LYS A 111 -13.00 -0.97 -1.06
C LYS A 111 -11.85 -1.49 -0.19
N GLY A 112 -10.98 -0.61 0.30
CA GLY A 112 -9.87 -1.00 1.18
C GLY A 112 -8.82 -1.91 0.54
N ILE A 113 -8.67 -1.85 -0.79
CA ILE A 113 -7.73 -2.68 -1.57
C ILE A 113 -6.83 -1.85 -2.51
N GLY A 114 -7.20 -0.61 -2.82
CA GLY A 114 -6.47 0.24 -3.78
C GLY A 114 -5.01 0.55 -3.38
N ARG A 115 -4.65 0.48 -2.10
CA ARG A 115 -3.24 0.68 -1.66
C ARG A 115 -2.29 -0.44 -2.07
N PHE A 116 -2.79 -1.65 -2.31
CA PHE A 116 -1.97 -2.76 -2.84
C PHE A 116 -1.60 -2.55 -4.32
N SER A 117 -2.13 -1.48 -4.95
CA SER A 117 -1.65 -1.01 -6.25
C SER A 117 -0.17 -0.70 -6.29
N ILE A 118 0.43 -0.38 -5.15
CA ILE A 118 1.86 -0.12 -5.04
C ILE A 118 2.70 -1.32 -5.50
N LEU A 119 2.20 -2.55 -5.33
CA LEU A 119 2.85 -3.78 -5.79
C LEU A 119 2.90 -3.88 -7.33
N LYS A 120 2.06 -3.13 -8.04
CA LYS A 120 2.09 -3.02 -9.50
C LYS A 120 3.19 -2.08 -9.98
N LEU A 121 3.63 -1.14 -9.14
CA LEU A 121 4.64 -0.14 -9.47
C LEU A 121 6.07 -0.60 -9.16
N GLY A 122 6.24 -1.54 -8.22
CA GLY A 122 7.56 -2.08 -7.89
C GLY A 122 7.52 -3.14 -6.80
N LYS A 123 8.65 -3.85 -6.64
CA LYS A 123 8.84 -4.88 -5.60
C LYS A 123 9.62 -4.38 -4.38
N ASN A 124 10.38 -3.29 -4.55
CA ASN A 124 11.14 -2.65 -3.50
C ASN A 124 10.44 -1.32 -3.19
N ILE A 125 9.72 -1.29 -2.07
CA ILE A 125 8.88 -0.16 -1.69
C ILE A 125 9.29 0.29 -0.30
N SER A 126 9.54 1.58 -0.15
CA SER A 126 9.74 2.21 1.15
C SER A 126 8.71 3.30 1.35
N ILE A 127 8.10 3.33 2.53
CA ILE A 127 7.10 4.32 2.91
C ILE A 127 7.57 4.95 4.22
N THR A 128 7.71 6.27 4.23
CA THR A 128 7.90 7.03 5.46
C THR A 128 6.62 7.81 5.76
N THR A 129 6.12 7.71 6.98
CA THR A 129 4.88 8.40 7.38
C THR A 129 4.96 8.87 8.83
N ARG A 130 4.41 10.05 9.08
CA ARG A 130 4.35 10.67 10.41
C ARG A 130 2.92 11.11 10.69
N PRO A 131 2.26 10.59 11.73
CA PRO A 131 0.97 11.10 12.15
C PRO A 131 1.07 12.58 12.49
N GLU A 132 0.04 13.36 12.14
CA GLU A 132 -0.03 14.76 12.54
C GLU A 132 0.13 14.92 14.07
N ASN A 133 0.90 15.93 14.48
CA ASN A 133 1.23 16.22 15.88
C ASN A 133 2.01 15.10 16.60
N SER A 134 2.67 14.21 15.87
CA SER A 134 3.56 13.19 16.43
C SER A 134 5.03 13.53 16.25
N ASP A 135 5.83 13.26 17.28
CA ASP A 135 7.29 13.27 17.27
C ASP A 135 7.88 11.90 16.88
N VAL A 136 7.03 11.01 16.35
CA VAL A 136 7.39 9.66 15.92
C VAL A 136 7.08 9.51 14.44
N GLU A 137 8.04 8.96 13.72
CA GLU A 137 7.95 8.62 12.30
C GLU A 137 8.07 7.11 12.12
N PHE A 138 7.28 6.56 11.19
CA PHE A 138 7.27 5.16 10.85
C PHE A 138 7.83 4.96 9.45
N GLU A 139 8.69 3.96 9.29
CA GLU A 139 9.24 3.51 8.03
C GLU A 139 8.75 2.09 7.78
N ILE A 140 8.15 1.85 6.62
CA ILE A 140 7.61 0.56 6.19
C ILE A 140 8.38 0.14 4.96
N ASP A 141 9.08 -0.99 5.05
CA ASP A 141 9.90 -1.51 3.97
C ASP A 141 9.34 -2.83 3.46
N TYR A 142 9.02 -2.85 2.17
CA TYR A 142 8.67 -4.06 1.43
C TYR A 142 9.87 -4.45 0.58
N ASP A 143 10.50 -5.57 0.94
CA ASP A 143 11.42 -6.27 0.07
C ASP A 143 10.73 -7.52 -0.47
N LEU A 144 10.15 -7.39 -1.67
CA LEU A 144 9.49 -8.48 -2.36
C LEU A 144 10.32 -8.98 -3.55
N SER A 145 11.61 -8.61 -3.59
CA SER A 145 12.50 -8.94 -4.70
C SER A 145 12.75 -10.44 -4.86
N ALA A 146 12.67 -11.19 -3.75
CA ALA A 146 12.78 -12.64 -3.73
C ALA A 146 11.59 -13.36 -4.38
N TYR A 147 10.43 -12.69 -4.53
CA TYR A 147 9.21 -13.30 -5.05
C TYR A 147 9.02 -13.00 -6.54
N ASP A 148 8.40 -13.92 -7.27
CA ASP A 148 7.90 -13.64 -8.62
C ASP A 148 6.64 -12.77 -8.60
N ASN A 149 6.14 -12.39 -9.77
CA ASN A 149 5.00 -11.47 -9.88
C ASN A 149 3.67 -12.10 -9.44
N ASP A 150 3.61 -13.43 -9.31
CA ASP A 150 2.41 -14.16 -8.90
C ASP A 150 2.52 -14.74 -7.47
N PHE A 151 3.63 -14.53 -6.76
CA PHE A 151 3.93 -15.17 -5.48
C PHE A 151 3.78 -16.71 -5.53
N LEU A 152 4.30 -17.31 -6.60
CA LEU A 152 4.39 -18.77 -6.79
C LEU A 152 5.79 -19.30 -6.48
N THR A 153 6.80 -18.42 -6.51
CA THR A 153 8.19 -18.79 -6.24
C THR A 153 8.85 -17.83 -5.25
N GLU A 154 9.83 -18.34 -4.51
CA GLU A 154 10.75 -17.55 -3.68
C GLU A 154 12.18 -17.95 -4.08
N ASN A 155 13.01 -16.98 -4.46
CA ASN A 155 14.37 -17.20 -4.97
C ASN A 155 14.45 -18.18 -6.16
N GLY A 156 13.39 -18.24 -6.97
CA GLY A 156 13.29 -19.11 -8.15
C GLY A 156 12.84 -20.54 -7.85
N GLU A 157 12.55 -20.88 -6.60
CA GLU A 157 12.02 -22.19 -6.21
C GLU A 157 10.51 -22.10 -5.95
N GLU A 158 9.75 -23.10 -6.41
CA GLU A 158 8.31 -23.17 -6.14
C GLU A 158 8.04 -23.29 -4.64
N LYS A 159 7.17 -22.42 -4.12
CA LYS A 159 6.82 -22.37 -2.71
C LYS A 159 5.35 -22.06 -2.54
N GLU A 160 4.68 -22.82 -1.67
CA GLU A 160 3.34 -22.45 -1.23
C GLU A 160 3.41 -21.21 -0.33
N LEU A 161 3.10 -20.05 -0.92
CA LEU A 161 3.08 -18.76 -0.23
C LEU A 161 1.65 -18.33 0.08
N PHE A 162 1.40 -17.98 1.33
CA PHE A 162 0.15 -17.43 1.82
C PHE A 162 0.32 -15.96 2.17
N ILE A 163 -0.79 -15.19 2.23
CA ILE A 163 -0.72 -13.74 2.51
C ILE A 163 0.03 -13.46 3.82
N ASP A 164 -0.15 -14.32 4.82
CA ASP A 164 0.47 -14.19 6.14
C ASP A 164 1.95 -14.65 6.19
N ASP A 165 2.49 -15.18 5.09
CA ASP A 165 3.93 -15.49 4.98
C ASP A 165 4.74 -14.28 4.48
N LEU A 166 4.07 -13.24 3.96
CA LEU A 166 4.72 -12.00 3.50
C LEU A 166 5.08 -11.12 4.70
N ASN A 167 6.36 -11.10 5.06
CA ASN A 167 6.86 -10.28 6.15
C ASN A 167 7.19 -8.87 5.66
N ILE A 168 6.65 -7.87 6.34
CA ILE A 168 6.89 -6.45 6.07
C ILE A 168 7.46 -5.84 7.35
N GLU A 169 8.62 -5.20 7.24
CA GLU A 169 9.26 -4.56 8.39
C GLU A 169 8.66 -3.16 8.60
N VAL A 170 8.37 -2.84 9.86
CA VAL A 170 7.99 -1.48 10.29
C VAL A 170 8.97 -1.02 11.35
N ARG A 171 9.61 0.12 11.12
CA ARG A 171 10.59 0.73 12.03
C ARG A 171 10.07 2.05 12.57
N THR A 172 10.33 2.28 13.83
CA THR A 172 9.99 3.54 14.51
C THR A 172 11.25 4.39 14.63
N LYS A 173 11.21 5.63 14.14
CA LYS A 173 12.34 6.56 14.20
C LYS A 173 11.90 7.94 14.68
N LYS A 174 12.89 8.75 15.11
CA LYS A 174 12.66 10.19 15.30
C LYS A 174 12.62 10.86 13.92
N PRO A 175 11.72 11.84 13.71
CA PRO A 175 11.61 12.55 12.45
C PRO A 175 12.97 13.12 12.02
N ALA A 176 13.35 12.87 10.77
CA ALA A 176 14.57 13.44 10.20
C ALA A 176 14.48 14.97 10.05
N ILE A 177 13.26 15.49 9.86
CA ILE A 177 12.97 16.92 9.72
C ILE A 177 11.78 17.27 10.62
N ILE A 178 11.94 18.26 11.49
CA ILE A 178 10.83 18.85 12.24
C ILE A 178 10.21 19.91 11.33
N VAL A 179 9.24 19.49 10.52
CA VAL A 179 8.34 20.39 9.77
C VAL A 179 7.13 20.72 10.63
#